data_AF-K7LUF9-F1
#
_entry.id   AF-K7LUF9-F1
#
_cell.length_a   1.000
_cell.length_b   1.000
_cell.length_c   1.000
_cell.angle_alpha   90.00
_cell.angle_beta   90.00
_cell.angle_gamma   90.00
#
_symmetry.space_group_name_H-M   'P 1'
#
loop_
_entity.id
_entity.type
_entity.pdbx_description
1 polymer ?
#
loop_
_entity_poly.entity_id
_entity_poly.type
_entity_poly.pdbx_seq_one_letter_code
_entity_poly.pdbx_strand_id
1 'polypeptide(L)'
;MAAANAPIAMREALPLPSIDINPQFITFTHVTMESNKYICVRETAPQNSVVIIDMNMPNQPLRRPITVDSALMNPNSRILALKGWLLFRCILLMNL
;
A
#
# COMPACT_ATOMS: atom_id res chain seq x y z
N MET A 1 -16.47 -1.08 37.62
CA MET A 1 -15.49 -2.19 37.61
C MET A 1 -14.42 -1.84 36.59
N ALA A 2 -13.17 -1.67 37.03
CA ALA A 2 -12.05 -1.38 36.14
C ALA A 2 -11.79 -2.60 35.24
N ALA A 3 -11.84 -2.42 33.93
CA ALA A 3 -11.21 -3.37 33.03
C ALA A 3 -9.71 -3.31 33.29
N ALA A 4 -9.17 -4.35 33.94
CA ALA A 4 -7.76 -4.50 34.25
C ALA A 4 -6.93 -4.20 32.98
N ASN A 5 -5.87 -3.38 33.12
CA ASN A 5 -4.96 -3.01 32.04
C ASN A 5 -4.58 -4.23 31.20
N ALA A 6 -5.21 -4.39 30.04
CA ALA A 6 -4.81 -5.41 29.09
C ALA A 6 -3.37 -5.10 28.64
N PRO A 7 -2.49 -6.11 28.53
CA PRO A 7 -1.08 -5.89 28.19
C PRO A 7 -0.88 -5.32 26.78
N ILE A 8 -1.92 -5.33 25.95
CA ILE A 8 -1.90 -4.90 24.56
C ILE A 8 -3.11 -3.99 24.30
N ALA A 9 -2.87 -2.87 23.64
CA ALA A 9 -3.93 -2.03 23.08
C ALA A 9 -4.15 -2.43 21.61
N MET A 10 -5.31 -3.03 21.30
CA MET A 10 -5.72 -3.29 19.94
C MET A 10 -6.51 -2.10 19.41
N ARG A 11 -6.14 -1.61 18.22
CA ARG A 11 -6.86 -0.54 17.52
C ARG A 11 -6.90 -0.86 16.03
N GLU A 12 -8.06 -0.73 15.43
CA GLU A 12 -8.19 -0.73 13.98
C GLU A 12 -7.76 0.65 13.46
N ALA A 13 -6.74 0.68 12.61
CA ALA A 13 -6.21 1.93 12.08
C ALA A 13 -7.01 2.43 10.88
N LEU A 14 -7.27 1.55 9.91
CA LEU A 14 -7.97 1.87 8.68
C LEU A 14 -8.50 0.60 8.00
N PRO A 15 -9.82 0.47 7.76
CA PRO A 15 -10.35 -0.56 6.89
C PRO A 15 -10.08 -0.18 5.42
N LEU A 16 -9.21 -0.91 4.72
CA LEU A 16 -8.92 -0.66 3.30
C LEU A 16 -10.17 -0.59 2.39
N PRO A 17 -11.24 -1.40 2.61
CA PRO A 17 -12.45 -1.28 1.82
C PRO A 17 -13.17 0.08 1.94
N SER A 18 -12.96 0.84 3.02
CA SER A 18 -13.59 2.16 3.19
C SER A 18 -12.98 3.26 2.33
N ILE A 19 -11.79 3.03 1.77
CA ILE A 19 -11.06 3.96 0.90
C ILE A 19 -11.06 3.48 -0.56
N ASP A 20 -12.11 2.75 -0.96
CA ASP A 20 -12.34 2.27 -2.33
C ASP A 20 -11.27 1.25 -2.80
N ILE A 21 -10.64 0.51 -1.88
CA ILE A 21 -9.80 -0.64 -2.26
C ILE A 21 -10.67 -1.88 -2.38
N ASN A 22 -10.64 -2.52 -3.55
CA ASN A 22 -11.43 -3.73 -3.75
C ASN A 22 -10.89 -4.88 -2.88
N PRO A 23 -11.76 -5.58 -2.11
CA PRO A 23 -11.33 -6.68 -1.23
C PRO A 23 -10.60 -7.81 -1.96
N GLN A 24 -10.81 -7.98 -3.27
CA GLN A 24 -10.09 -8.97 -4.08
C GLN A 24 -8.57 -8.71 -4.13
N PHE A 25 -8.14 -7.45 -3.99
CA PHE A 25 -6.73 -7.06 -4.01
C PHE A 25 -6.11 -7.01 -2.62
N ILE A 26 -6.84 -7.36 -1.55
CA ILE A 26 -6.31 -7.41 -0.18
C ILE A 26 -5.68 -8.78 0.06
N THR A 27 -4.57 -9.05 -0.62
CA THR A 27 -3.81 -10.30 -0.50
C THR A 27 -2.31 -10.01 -0.52
N PHE A 28 -1.50 -10.95 -0.05
CA PHE A 28 -0.04 -10.79 0.04
C PHE A 28 0.65 -10.52 -1.31
N THR A 29 0.03 -10.94 -2.42
CA THR A 29 0.56 -10.64 -3.75
C THR A 29 0.34 -9.18 -4.13
N HIS A 30 -0.75 -8.55 -3.70
CA HIS A 30 -1.16 -7.22 -4.15
C HIS A 30 -0.89 -6.10 -3.14
N VAL A 31 -0.88 -6.41 -1.84
CA VAL A 31 -0.63 -5.42 -0.77
C VAL A 31 0.77 -5.56 -0.21
N THR A 32 1.47 -4.44 -0.09
CA THR A 32 2.77 -4.35 0.56
C THR A 32 2.78 -3.22 1.58
N MET A 33 3.36 -3.48 2.75
CA MET A 33 3.53 -2.50 3.83
C MET A 33 4.96 -2.61 4.35
N GLU A 34 5.83 -1.71 3.89
CA GLU A 34 7.25 -1.66 4.31
C GLU A 34 7.43 -0.82 5.58
N SER A 35 6.50 0.09 5.88
CA SER A 35 6.49 0.88 7.10
C SER A 35 5.07 1.25 7.51
N ASN A 36 4.92 1.85 8.69
CA ASN A 36 3.64 2.40 9.16
C ASN A 36 3.21 3.69 8.46
N LYS A 37 3.99 4.21 7.49
CA LYS A 37 3.68 5.45 6.77
C LYS A 37 2.91 5.21 5.49
N TYR A 38 3.24 4.13 4.77
CA TYR A 38 2.70 3.89 3.44
C TYR A 38 2.20 2.46 3.30
N ILE A 39 1.03 2.32 2.69
CA ILE A 39 0.49 1.05 2.23
C ILE A 39 0.40 1.14 0.71
N CYS A 40 0.91 0.14 0.00
CA CYS A 40 0.74 0.05 -1.45
C CYS A 40 -0.20 -1.10 -1.76
N VAL A 41 -1.14 -0.86 -2.66
CA VAL A 41 -2.05 -1.86 -3.17
C VAL A 41 -1.94 -1.87 -4.69
N ARG A 42 -1.78 -3.05 -5.28
CA ARG A 42 -1.76 -3.21 -6.74
C ARG A 42 -3.11 -3.72 -7.20
N GLU A 43 -3.85 -2.88 -7.92
CA GLU A 43 -5.12 -3.25 -8.53
C GLU A 43 -4.87 -3.67 -9.97
N THR A 44 -5.43 -4.81 -10.39
CA THR A 44 -5.28 -5.32 -11.78
C THR A 44 -6.56 -5.20 -12.60
N ALA A 45 -7.66 -4.73 -12.01
CA ALA A 45 -8.93 -4.49 -12.68
C ALA A 45 -9.59 -3.23 -12.10
N PRO A 46 -10.21 -2.36 -12.92
CA PRO A 46 -10.39 -2.48 -14.38
C PRO A 46 -9.12 -2.22 -15.20
N GLN A 47 -8.12 -1.54 -14.63
CA GLN A 47 -6.81 -1.32 -15.25
C GLN A 47 -5.72 -1.53 -14.19
N ASN A 48 -4.52 -1.91 -14.64
CA ASN A 48 -3.37 -2.07 -13.76
C ASN A 48 -2.97 -0.71 -13.17
N SER A 49 -3.08 -0.59 -11.85
CA SER A 49 -2.69 0.61 -11.12
C SER A 49 -2.08 0.27 -9.77
N VAL A 50 -1.22 1.16 -9.29
CA VAL A 50 -0.68 1.10 -7.94
C VAL A 50 -1.34 2.22 -7.15
N VAL A 51 -2.02 1.84 -6.08
CA VAL A 51 -2.65 2.74 -5.12
C VAL A 51 -1.74 2.87 -3.92
N ILE A 52 -1.40 4.12 -3.58
CA ILE A 52 -0.49 4.44 -2.48
C ILE A 52 -1.29 5.21 -1.44
N ILE A 53 -1.36 4.64 -0.25
CA ILE A 53 -2.11 5.17 0.88
C ILE A 53 -1.09 5.73 1.86
N ASP A 54 -1.15 7.04 2.10
CA ASP A 54 -0.40 7.70 3.16
C ASP A 54 -1.20 7.61 4.45
N MET A 55 -0.61 7.03 5.50
CA MET A 55 -1.26 6.86 6.80
C MET A 55 -1.48 8.21 7.53
N ASN A 56 -0.82 9.29 7.11
CA ASN A 56 -1.12 10.64 7.60
C ASN A 56 -2.41 11.20 6.97
N MET A 57 -2.77 10.74 5.77
CA MET A 57 -3.93 11.22 5.01
C MET A 57 -4.62 10.04 4.28
N PRO A 58 -5.20 9.08 5.02
CA PRO A 58 -5.73 7.85 4.44
C PRO A 58 -6.91 8.07 3.49
N ASN A 59 -7.61 9.21 3.62
CA ASN A 59 -8.78 9.56 2.80
C ASN A 59 -8.41 10.05 1.38
N GLN A 60 -7.12 10.20 1.07
CA GLN A 60 -6.65 10.67 -0.24
C GLN A 60 -5.64 9.69 -0.86
N PRO A 61 -6.06 8.45 -1.20
CA PRO A 61 -5.16 7.48 -1.82
C PRO A 61 -4.72 7.97 -3.20
N LEU A 62 -3.41 7.93 -3.46
CA LEU A 62 -2.84 8.28 -4.76
C LEU A 62 -2.86 7.07 -5.69
N ARG A 63 -3.67 7.13 -6.76
CA ARG A 63 -3.72 6.08 -7.79
C ARG A 63 -2.84 6.46 -8.98
N ARG A 64 -1.85 5.62 -9.31
CA ARG A 64 -0.97 5.81 -10.48
C ARG A 64 -1.17 4.63 -11.45
N PRO A 65 -1.42 4.88 -12.76
CA PRO A 65 -1.56 3.81 -13.75
C PRO A 65 -0.16 3.23 -14.08
N ILE A 66 0.22 2.19 -13.35
CA ILE A 66 1.55 1.56 -13.44
C ILE A 66 1.34 0.04 -13.54
N THR A 67 1.92 -0.57 -14.57
CA THR A 67 1.89 -2.04 -14.77
C THR A 67 3.21 -2.65 -14.30
N VAL A 68 3.19 -3.30 -13.14
CA VAL A 68 4.37 -3.86 -12.46
C VAL A 68 4.01 -5.16 -11.75
N ASP A 69 5.00 -6.05 -11.62
CA ASP A 69 4.92 -7.32 -10.89
C ASP A 69 5.07 -7.16 -9.39
N SER A 70 5.72 -6.10 -8.94
CA SER A 70 5.86 -5.74 -7.53
C SER A 70 6.08 -4.24 -7.41
N ALA A 71 5.54 -3.65 -6.35
CA ALA A 71 5.74 -2.26 -6.00
C ALA A 71 6.04 -2.22 -4.49
N LEU A 72 7.10 -1.51 -4.10
CA LEU A 72 7.48 -1.33 -2.69
C LEU A 72 7.72 0.16 -2.43
N MET A 73 7.23 0.69 -1.32
CA MET A 73 7.50 2.07 -0.93
C MET A 73 8.70 2.15 0.00
N ASN A 74 9.50 3.21 -0.16
CA ASN A 74 10.55 3.54 0.78
C ASN A 74 9.92 3.87 2.16
N PRO A 75 10.46 3.33 3.27
CA PRO A 75 9.90 3.52 4.60
C PRO A 75 9.88 4.99 5.07
N ASN A 76 10.77 5.84 4.54
CA ASN A 76 10.98 7.21 5.00
C ASN A 76 10.58 8.28 3.97
N SER A 77 10.75 7.99 2.69
CA SER A 77 10.60 8.95 1.60
C SER A 77 9.52 8.52 0.62
N ARG A 78 8.96 9.47 -0.15
CA ARG A 78 7.98 9.20 -1.23
C ARG A 78 8.66 8.63 -2.48
N ILE A 79 9.33 7.50 -2.32
CA ILE A 79 10.04 6.80 -3.39
C ILE A 79 9.42 5.42 -3.55
N LEU A 80 8.96 5.11 -4.75
CA LEU A 80 8.39 3.83 -5.11
C LEU A 80 9.41 3.02 -5.91
N ALA A 81 9.73 1.82 -5.42
CA ALA A 81 10.54 0.81 -6.09
C ALA A 81 9.63 -0.13 -6.88
N LEU A 82 9.82 -0.16 -8.19
CA LEU A 82 8.99 -0.92 -9.12
C LEU A 82 9.78 -2.06 -9.77
N LYS A 83 9.18 -3.25 -9.82
CA LYS A 83 9.67 -4.41 -10.58
C LYS A 83 8.69 -4.72 -11.71
N GLY A 84 9.14 -4.76 -12.96
CA GLY A 84 8.32 -5.10 -14.11
C GLY A 84 9.05 -5.99 -15.11
N TRP A 85 8.32 -6.83 -15.84
CA TRP A 85 8.88 -7.75 -16.85
C TRP A 85 9.67 -7.06 -17.97
N LEU A 86 9.34 -5.83 -18.36
CA LEU A 86 10.11 -5.15 -19.43
C LEU A 86 11.49 -4.65 -18.95
N LEU A 87 11.70 -4.51 -17.64
CA LEU A 87 12.92 -4.02 -17.03
C LEU A 87 13.57 -5.16 -16.23
N PHE A 88 14.03 -6.21 -16.92
CA PHE A 88 14.59 -7.44 -16.32
C PHE A 88 15.85 -7.27 -15.45
N ARG A 89 16.20 -6.04 -15.02
CA ARG A 89 17.29 -5.79 -14.07
C ARG A 89 17.28 -4.46 -13.32
N CYS A 90 16.26 -3.63 -13.48
CA CYS A 90 16.27 -2.28 -12.90
C CYS A 90 15.07 -2.06 -11.97
N ILE A 91 15.35 -1.72 -10.71
CA ILE A 91 14.37 -1.12 -9.82
C ILE A 91 14.23 0.33 -10.29
N LEU A 92 13.08 0.67 -10.88
CA LEU A 92 12.79 2.07 -11.16
C LEU A 92 12.37 2.73 -9.85
N LEU A 93 13.14 3.74 -9.42
CA LEU A 93 12.80 4.60 -8.29
C LEU A 93 12.03 5.79 -8.83
N MET A 94 10.71 5.78 -8.65
CA MET A 94 9.87 6.94 -8.96
C MET A 94 9.73 7.80 -7.71
N ASN A 95 10.07 9.09 -7.83
CA ASN A 95 9.68 10.10 -6.84
C ASN A 95 8.22 10.45 -7.09
N LEU A 96 7.41 10.37 -6.03
CA LEU A 96 5.96 10.51 -6.08
C LEU A 96 5.45 11.94 -6.02
#